data_AF-A0A9Q5SPX8-F1
#
_entry.id   AF-A0A9Q5SPX8-F1
#
_cell.length_a   1.000
_cell.length_b   1.000
_cell.length_c   1.000
_cell.angle_alpha   90.00
_cell.angle_beta   90.00
_cell.angle_gamma   90.00
#
_symmetry.space_group_name_H-M   'P 1'
#
loop_
_entity.id
_entity.type
_entity.pdbx_description
1 polymer ?
#
loop_
_entity_poly.entity_id
_entity_poly.type
_entity_poly.pdbx_seq_one_letter_code
_entity_poly.pdbx_strand_id
1 'polypeptide(L)'
;MTIFDEYKTYKGEVEISPSLLWEYDLSHFDWWKTRKVVVQRIIERGWLTDFYAAFKLYGGIEGFREIIKEVPSLSPRDMNFVCVAFDLKREELRCYTRKLLRDQLLSS
;
A
#
# COMPACT_ATOMS: atom_id res chain seq x y z
N MET A 1 5.41 19.27 -3.99
CA MET A 1 6.35 18.27 -3.47
C MET A 1 5.53 17.08 -3.02
N THR A 2 5.57 15.98 -3.75
CA THR A 2 5.02 14.71 -3.23
C THR A 2 6.11 14.04 -2.39
N ILE A 3 5.71 13.25 -1.39
CA ILE A 3 6.62 12.53 -0.49
C ILE A 3 7.60 11.62 -1.26
N PHE A 4 7.27 11.27 -2.50
CA PHE A 4 8.01 10.33 -3.34
C PHE A 4 8.71 10.97 -4.55
N ASP A 5 8.87 12.29 -4.59
CA ASP A 5 9.52 12.98 -5.72
C ASP A 5 10.93 12.44 -6.01
N GLU A 6 11.66 12.07 -4.95
CA GLU A 6 13.03 11.53 -5.03
C GLU A 6 13.11 10.14 -5.67
N TYR A 7 12.00 9.39 -5.75
CA TYR A 7 11.95 8.06 -6.36
C TYR A 7 12.47 8.08 -7.81
N LYS A 8 12.10 9.10 -8.60
CA LYS A 8 12.49 9.20 -10.02
C LYS A 8 14.01 9.32 -10.22
N THR A 9 14.70 9.83 -9.20
CA THR A 9 16.15 10.05 -9.22
C THR A 9 16.91 9.03 -8.37
N TYR A 10 16.21 8.18 -7.63
CA TYR A 10 16.81 7.18 -6.76
C TYR A 10 17.46 6.07 -7.59
N LYS A 11 18.78 5.90 -7.44
CA LYS A 11 19.58 4.89 -8.16
C LYS A 11 20.04 3.73 -7.30
N GLY A 12 19.74 3.74 -6.00
CA GLY A 12 20.12 2.65 -5.11
C GLY A 12 19.39 1.37 -5.46
N GLU A 13 19.99 0.24 -5.10
CA GLU A 13 19.24 -1.02 -5.03
C GLU A 13 18.25 -0.92 -3.87
N VAL A 14 17.03 -1.37 -4.13
CA VAL A 14 15.95 -1.41 -3.14
C VAL A 14 15.32 -2.78 -3.18
N GLU A 15 15.05 -3.30 -1.99
CA GLU A 15 14.32 -4.54 -1.77
C GLU A 15 13.28 -4.29 -0.68
N ILE A 16 12.18 -5.06 -0.74
CA ILE A 16 11.17 -5.01 0.31
C ILE A 16 11.73 -5.72 1.52
N SER A 17 11.74 -5.02 2.67
CA SER A 17 12.25 -5.51 3.94
C SER A 17 11.55 -6.82 4.32
N PRO A 18 12.29 -7.94 4.45
CA PRO A 18 11.70 -9.24 4.79
C PRO A 18 10.89 -9.23 6.10
N SER A 19 11.28 -8.36 7.05
CA SER A 19 10.59 -8.20 8.33
C SER A 19 9.15 -7.69 8.21
N LEU A 20 8.77 -7.05 7.10
CA LEU A 20 7.38 -6.65 6.83
C LEU A 20 6.46 -7.84 6.57
N LEU A 21 7.05 -8.96 6.16
CA LEU A 21 6.38 -10.20 5.75
C LEU A 21 6.95 -11.39 6.54
N TRP A 22 7.31 -11.17 7.81
CA TRP A 22 7.98 -12.16 8.66
C TRP A 22 7.19 -13.47 8.80
N GLU A 23 5.88 -13.44 8.56
CA GLU A 23 4.99 -14.60 8.58
C GLU A 23 5.01 -15.43 7.29
N TYR A 24 5.68 -14.98 6.23
CA TYR A 24 5.72 -15.63 4.91
C TYR A 24 7.08 -16.24 4.59
N ASP A 25 7.06 -17.39 3.92
CA ASP A 25 8.25 -17.94 3.27
C ASP A 25 8.51 -17.19 1.95
N LEU A 26 9.55 -16.36 1.94
CA LEU A 26 9.90 -15.53 0.80
C LEU A 26 10.60 -16.28 -0.35
N SER A 27 11.03 -17.53 -0.13
CA SER A 27 11.74 -18.31 -1.16
C SER A 27 10.85 -18.70 -2.34
N HIS A 28 9.55 -18.87 -2.11
CA HIS A 28 8.55 -19.22 -3.13
C HIS A 28 7.39 -18.20 -3.18
N PHE A 29 7.65 -16.96 -2.75
CA PHE A 29 6.62 -15.96 -2.56
C PHE A 29 6.16 -15.34 -3.87
N ASP A 30 4.86 -15.48 -4.15
CA ASP A 30 4.23 -14.82 -5.29
C ASP A 30 3.87 -13.37 -4.90
N TRP A 31 4.78 -12.47 -5.27
CA TRP A 31 4.68 -11.03 -5.05
C TRP A 31 3.45 -10.39 -5.71
N TRP A 32 2.95 -10.95 -6.82
CA TRP A 32 1.80 -10.39 -7.52
C TRP A 32 0.48 -10.89 -6.93
N LYS A 33 0.39 -12.17 -6.61
CA LYS A 33 -0.78 -12.78 -5.96
C LYS A 33 -1.00 -12.18 -4.56
N THR A 34 0.08 -11.90 -3.84
CA THR A 34 0.05 -11.39 -2.46
C THR A 34 0.16 -9.87 -2.37
N ARG A 35 0.13 -9.15 -3.51
CA ARG A 35 0.37 -7.70 -3.60
C ARG A 35 -0.42 -6.83 -2.62
N LYS A 36 -1.66 -7.20 -2.30
CA LYS A 36 -2.52 -6.45 -1.37
C LYS A 36 -1.94 -6.45 0.04
N VAL A 37 -1.42 -7.61 0.48
CA VAL A 37 -0.77 -7.74 1.78
C VAL A 37 0.54 -6.98 1.77
N VAL A 38 1.36 -7.15 0.73
CA VAL A 38 2.65 -6.43 0.61
C VAL A 38 2.45 -4.92 0.71
N VAL A 39 1.56 -4.36 -0.13
CA VAL A 39 1.25 -2.92 -0.12
C VAL A 39 0.68 -2.48 1.22
N GLN A 40 -0.22 -3.26 1.83
CA GLN A 40 -0.74 -2.96 3.17
C GLN A 40 0.40 -2.87 4.21
N ARG A 41 1.32 -3.84 4.23
CA ARG A 41 2.44 -3.85 5.19
C ARG A 41 3.38 -2.67 5.01
N ILE A 42 3.65 -2.29 3.77
CA ILE A 42 4.50 -1.12 3.45
C ILE A 42 3.81 0.16 3.91
N ILE A 43 2.50 0.31 3.69
CA ILE A 43 1.75 1.47 4.19
C ILE A 43 1.79 1.53 5.73
N GLU A 44 1.59 0.40 6.40
CA GLU A 44 1.48 0.34 7.86
C GLU A 44 2.83 0.54 8.57
N ARG A 45 3.94 0.06 7.98
CA ARG A 45 5.23 -0.12 8.69
C ARG A 45 6.48 0.09 7.82
N GLY A 46 6.34 0.33 6.53
CA GLY A 46 7.45 0.40 5.59
C GLY A 46 8.27 1.69 5.69
N TRP A 47 9.55 1.58 5.35
CA TRP A 47 10.44 2.70 5.12
C TRP A 47 10.32 3.21 3.68
N LEU A 48 10.86 4.40 3.42
CA LEU A 48 10.84 5.00 2.07
C LEU A 48 11.43 4.06 1.00
N THR A 49 12.45 3.29 1.34
CA THR A 49 13.07 2.28 0.46
C THR A 49 12.11 1.13 0.14
N ASP A 50 11.24 0.72 1.07
CA ASP A 50 10.22 -0.30 0.82
C ASP A 50 9.18 0.21 -0.19
N PHE A 51 8.77 1.48 -0.07
CA PHE A 51 7.90 2.11 -1.07
C PHE A 51 8.57 2.12 -2.45
N TYR A 52 9.86 2.48 -2.54
CA TYR A 52 10.58 2.47 -3.81
C TYR A 52 10.72 1.07 -4.40
N ALA A 53 10.99 0.06 -3.56
CA ALA A 53 11.01 -1.34 -3.99
C ALA A 53 9.65 -1.76 -4.55
N ALA A 54 8.55 -1.40 -3.87
CA ALA A 54 7.21 -1.71 -4.33
C ALA A 54 6.82 -0.95 -5.59
N PHE A 55 7.23 0.31 -5.76
CA PHE A 55 7.05 1.05 -7.01
C PHE A 55 7.77 0.34 -8.16
N LYS A 56 9.02 -0.08 -7.96
CA LYS A 56 9.75 -0.84 -8.98
C LYS A 56 9.06 -2.16 -9.32
N LEU A 57 8.55 -2.86 -8.31
CA LEU A 57 7.89 -4.16 -8.44
C LEU A 57 6.52 -4.10 -9.12
N TYR A 58 5.74 -3.05 -8.85
CA TYR A 58 4.33 -2.97 -9.25
C TYR A 58 4.06 -1.98 -10.38
N GLY A 59 5.05 -1.63 -11.20
CA GLY A 59 4.82 -0.79 -12.38
C GLY A 59 4.76 0.72 -12.08
N GLY A 60 5.57 1.16 -11.13
CA GLY A 60 5.72 2.56 -10.72
C GLY A 60 4.73 2.98 -9.64
N ILE A 61 4.70 4.29 -9.38
CA ILE A 61 3.81 4.90 -8.39
C ILE A 61 2.34 4.64 -8.76
N GLU A 62 1.98 4.72 -10.03
CA GLU A 62 0.60 4.48 -10.49
C GLU A 62 0.15 3.04 -10.26
N GLY A 63 0.99 2.05 -10.58
CA GLY A 63 0.61 0.65 -10.33
C GLY A 63 0.52 0.33 -8.84
N PHE A 64 1.38 0.91 -8.00
CA PHE A 64 1.21 0.86 -6.55
C PHE A 64 -0.10 1.51 -6.10
N ARG A 65 -0.40 2.72 -6.60
CA ARG A 65 -1.62 3.49 -6.31
C ARG A 65 -2.89 2.69 -6.62
N GLU A 66 -2.93 1.95 -7.74
CA GLU A 66 -4.07 1.08 -8.05
C GLU A 66 -4.22 -0.07 -7.06
N ILE A 67 -3.12 -0.65 -6.56
CA ILE A 67 -3.17 -1.71 -5.54
C ILE A 67 -3.68 -1.17 -4.20
N ILE A 68 -3.35 0.07 -3.82
CA ILE A 68 -3.86 0.71 -2.59
C ILE A 68 -5.39 0.64 -2.55
N LYS A 69 -6.07 0.93 -3.66
CA LYS A 69 -7.54 0.92 -3.77
C LYS A 69 -8.14 -0.45 -3.43
N GLU A 70 -7.38 -1.53 -3.67
CA GLU A 70 -7.82 -2.90 -3.44
C GLU A 70 -7.52 -3.45 -2.04
N VAL A 71 -6.73 -2.73 -1.22
CA VAL A 71 -6.29 -3.17 0.12
C VAL A 71 -7.51 -3.43 1.03
N PRO A 72 -7.57 -4.58 1.72
CA PRO A 72 -8.77 -4.99 2.45
C PRO A 72 -9.05 -4.16 3.70
N SER A 73 -8.02 -3.63 4.35
CA SER A 73 -8.12 -2.86 5.59
C SER A 73 -6.96 -1.90 5.75
N LEU A 74 -7.23 -0.69 6.23
CA LEU A 74 -6.24 0.28 6.67
C LEU A 74 -6.77 0.98 7.92
N SER A 75 -5.89 1.44 8.80
CA SER A 75 -6.30 2.29 9.92
C SER A 75 -6.77 3.66 9.41
N PRO A 76 -7.57 4.42 10.20
CA PRO A 76 -7.95 5.78 9.80
C PRO A 76 -6.76 6.70 9.50
N ARG A 77 -5.65 6.52 10.24
CA ARG A 77 -4.41 7.27 10.02
C ARG A 77 -3.80 6.91 8.67
N ASP A 78 -3.70 5.62 8.36
CA ASP A 78 -3.09 5.14 7.13
C ASP A 78 -3.94 5.48 5.90
N MET A 79 -5.28 5.42 6.02
CA MET A 79 -6.18 5.90 4.97
C MET A 79 -5.96 7.39 4.67
N ASN A 80 -5.83 8.23 5.70
CA ASN A 80 -5.55 9.65 5.49
C ASN A 80 -4.17 9.86 4.83
N PHE A 81 -3.17 9.10 5.27
CA PHE A 81 -1.84 9.15 4.67
C PHE A 81 -1.90 8.81 3.17
N VAL A 82 -2.52 7.68 2.78
CA VAL A 82 -2.55 7.30 1.36
C VAL A 82 -3.40 8.26 0.52
N CYS A 83 -4.50 8.81 1.08
CA CYS A 83 -5.30 9.83 0.41
C CYS A 83 -4.46 11.08 0.07
N VAL A 84 -3.66 11.55 1.01
CA VAL A 84 -2.81 12.74 0.81
C VAL A 84 -1.59 12.43 -0.06
N ALA A 85 -0.91 11.31 0.19
CA ALA A 85 0.36 10.98 -0.45
C ALA A 85 0.20 10.54 -1.92
N PHE A 86 -0.93 9.92 -2.27
CA PHE A 86 -1.21 9.38 -3.60
C PHE A 86 -2.39 10.06 -4.31
N ASP A 87 -2.87 11.19 -3.79
CA ASP A 87 -4.02 11.93 -4.33
C ASP A 87 -5.22 11.01 -4.61
N LEU A 88 -5.66 10.32 -3.55
CA LEU A 88 -6.79 9.39 -3.56
C LEU A 88 -7.93 9.94 -2.72
N LYS A 89 -9.15 9.79 -3.20
CA LYS A 89 -10.36 10.02 -2.40
C LYS A 89 -10.66 8.80 -1.53
N ARG A 90 -11.28 9.01 -0.37
CA ARG A 90 -11.62 7.91 0.55
C ARG A 90 -12.56 6.89 -0.09
N GLU A 91 -13.46 7.36 -0.95
CA GLU A 91 -14.42 6.58 -1.70
C GLU A 91 -13.77 5.63 -2.72
N GLU A 92 -12.54 5.91 -3.15
CA GLU A 92 -11.75 5.02 -4.01
C GLU A 92 -11.16 3.84 -3.24
N LEU A 93 -11.12 3.89 -1.91
CA LEU A 93 -10.57 2.84 -1.07
C LEU A 93 -11.63 1.79 -0.74
N ARG A 94 -11.39 0.54 -1.15
CA ARG A 94 -12.27 -0.60 -0.83
C ARG A 94 -12.48 -0.79 0.67
N CYS A 95 -11.44 -0.57 1.48
CA CYS A 95 -11.52 -0.69 2.93
C CYS A 95 -12.47 0.35 3.55
N TYR A 96 -12.51 1.56 3.02
CA TYR A 96 -13.40 2.63 3.49
C TYR A 96 -14.86 2.32 3.15
N THR A 97 -15.16 2.01 1.88
CA THR A 97 -16.52 1.70 1.43
C THR A 97 -17.09 0.49 2.14
N ARG A 98 -16.29 -0.57 2.34
CA ARG A 98 -16.68 -1.75 3.13
C ARG A 98 -17.02 -1.41 4.58
N LYS A 99 -16.24 -0.54 5.21
CA LYS A 99 -16.50 -0.10 6.59
C LYS A 99 -17.80 0.70 6.67
N LEU A 100 -18.00 1.65 5.76
CA LEU A 100 -19.22 2.48 5.72
C LEU A 100 -20.49 1.63 5.59
N LEU A 101 -20.49 0.68 4.65
CA LEU A 101 -21.64 -0.24 4.46
C LEU A 101 -21.89 -1.09 5.70
N ARG A 102 -20.84 -1.55 6.38
CA ARG A 102 -20.96 -2.32 7.62
C ARG A 102 -21.60 -1.49 8.73
N ASP A 103 -21.16 -0.25 8.89
CA ASP A 103 -21.67 0.65 9.93
C ASP A 103 -23.17 0.97 9.69
N GLN A 104 -23.57 1.18 8.43
CA GLN A 104 -24.98 1.37 8.03
C GLN A 104 -25.86 0.16 8.39
N LEU A 105 -25.39 -1.05 8.09
CA LEU A 105 -26.10 -2.29 8.41
C LEU A 105 -26.27 -2.50 9.92
N LEU A 106 -25.29 -2.07 10.72
CA LEU A 106 -25.34 -2.19 12.18
C LEU A 106 -26.22 -1.12 12.84
N SER A 107 -26.47 -0.01 12.15
CA SER A 107 -27.35 1.07 12.59
C SER A 107 -28.81 0.93 12.15
N SER A 108 -29.11 -0.07 11.32
CA SER A 108 -30.47 -0.39 10.84
C SER A 108 -31.16 -1.37 11.78
#